data_AF-A0A9D2MWU5-F1
#
_entry.id   AF-A0A9D2MWU5-F1
#
_cell.length_a   1.000
_cell.length_b   1.000
_cell.length_c   1.000
_cell.angle_alpha   90.00
_cell.angle_beta   90.00
_cell.angle_gamma   90.00
#
_symmetry.space_group_name_H-M   'P 1'
#
loop_
_entity.id
_entity.type
_entity.pdbx_description
1 polymer ?
#
loop_
_entity_poly.entity_id
_entity_poly.type
_entity_poly.pdbx_seq_one_letter_code
_entity_poly.pdbx_strand_id
1 'polypeptide(L)'
;MRHARTYKRGSRGKAAVFFVVLYAFGVFSMLLPLRPTESIMEKRKLTELPVFTVEALATGEYTKGIDTWFADTFPLRDMFFQLNNWVQSFYGIKTVEIVGNVQQGDEIPDAPYTGE
;
A
#
# COMPACT_ATOMS: atom_id res chain seq x y z
N MET A 1 26.69 42.83 20.14
CA MET A 1 27.20 41.47 20.39
C MET A 1 26.21 40.46 19.81
N ARG A 2 26.58 39.72 18.76
CA ARG A 2 25.70 38.77 18.07
C ARG A 2 25.83 37.38 18.70
N HIS A 3 24.82 36.93 19.43
CA HIS A 3 24.71 35.53 19.85
C HIS A 3 24.15 34.70 18.70
N ALA A 4 25.01 34.15 17.85
CA ALA A 4 24.62 33.07 16.97
C ALA A 4 24.48 31.80 17.82
N ARG A 5 23.25 31.36 18.08
CA ARG A 5 22.99 30.05 18.70
C ARG A 5 23.48 28.97 17.73
N THR A 6 24.61 28.36 18.04
CA THR A 6 25.12 27.19 17.33
C THR A 6 24.13 26.04 17.49
N TYR A 7 23.35 25.74 16.45
CA TYR A 7 22.47 24.58 16.43
C TYR A 7 23.36 23.32 16.45
N LYS A 8 23.37 22.59 17.57
CA LYS A 8 24.18 21.37 17.71
C LYS A 8 23.82 20.40 16.60
N ARG A 9 24.85 19.84 15.97
CA ARG A 9 24.84 18.84 14.89
C ARG A 9 24.30 17.45 15.36
N GLY A 10 23.25 17.43 16.18
CA GLY A 10 22.62 16.22 16.71
C GLY A 10 21.69 15.50 15.72
N SER A 11 21.47 16.09 14.53
CA SER A 11 20.61 15.52 13.49
C SER A 11 21.19 14.23 12.87
N ARG A 12 22.52 14.10 12.79
CA ARG A 12 23.17 12.97 12.09
C ARG A 12 22.90 11.62 12.77
N GLY A 13 22.89 11.58 14.10
CA GLY A 13 22.58 10.37 14.85
C GLY A 13 21.11 9.95 14.69
N LYS A 14 20.18 10.91 14.75
CA LYS A 14 18.76 10.65 14.52
C LYS A 14 18.47 10.17 13.10
N ALA A 15 19.10 10.81 12.11
CA ALA A 15 19.02 10.40 10.71
C ALA A 15 19.59 8.97 10.51
N ALA A 16 20.73 8.67 11.12
CA ALA A 16 21.33 7.33 11.04
C ALA A 16 20.39 6.27 11.61
N VAL A 17 19.80 6.50 12.79
CA VAL A 17 18.81 5.58 13.38
C VAL A 17 17.60 5.40 12.46
N PHE A 18 17.06 6.50 11.90
CA PHE A 18 15.93 6.44 10.97
C PHE A 18 16.24 5.56 9.75
N PHE A 19 17.39 5.76 9.10
CA PHE A 19 17.77 4.96 7.93
C PHE A 19 18.07 3.50 8.27
N VAL A 20 18.65 3.22 9.44
CA VAL A 20 18.87 1.84 9.91
C VAL A 20 17.54 1.11 10.11
N VAL A 21 16.55 1.77 10.72
CA VAL A 21 15.21 1.21 10.87
C VAL A 21 14.56 0.98 9.50
N LEU A 22 14.60 1.96 8.59
CA LEU A 22 14.08 1.79 7.23
C LEU A 22 14.73 0.62 6.49
N TYR A 23 16.06 0.48 6.62
CA TYR A 23 16.79 -0.62 6.00
C TYR A 23 16.37 -1.96 6.58
N ALA A 24 16.24 -2.08 7.91
CA ALA A 24 15.78 -3.30 8.56
C ALA A 24 14.35 -3.68 8.10
N PHE A 25 13.45 -2.71 7.98
CA PHE A 25 12.10 -2.91 7.44
C PHE A 25 12.13 -3.37 5.97
N GLY A 26 13.01 -2.80 5.15
CA GLY A 26 13.20 -3.21 3.76
C GLY A 26 13.79 -4.62 3.60
N VAL A 27 14.74 -5.01 4.46
CA VAL A 27 15.27 -6.38 4.47
C VAL A 27 14.19 -7.35 4.94
N PHE A 28 13.42 -6.99 5.97
CA PHE A 28 12.32 -7.80 6.46
C PHE A 28 11.21 -7.97 5.42
N SER A 29 10.89 -6.92 4.65
CA SER A 29 9.92 -6.99 3.55
C SER A 29 10.37 -7.86 2.38
N MET A 30 11.65 -8.20 2.27
CA MET A 30 12.15 -9.16 1.26
C MET A 30 12.09 -10.62 1.72
N LEU A 31 11.73 -10.90 2.98
CA LEU A 31 11.58 -12.26 3.48
C LEU A 31 10.27 -12.89 2.97
N LEU A 32 10.30 -13.35 1.72
CA LEU A 32 9.22 -14.02 0.97
C LEU A 32 8.35 -15.00 1.77
N PRO A 33 8.90 -15.93 2.60
CA PRO A 33 8.07 -16.94 3.27
C PRO A 33 7.17 -16.40 4.38
N LEU A 34 7.36 -15.16 4.85
CA LEU A 34 6.48 -14.52 5.83
C LEU A 34 5.27 -13.81 5.20
N ARG A 35 5.19 -13.78 3.86
CA ARG A 35 4.14 -13.05 3.15
C ARG A 35 2.80 -13.83 3.25
N PRO A 36 1.74 -13.23 3.81
CA PRO A 36 0.39 -13.80 3.68
C PRO A 36 -0.02 -13.81 2.19
N THR A 37 -0.82 -14.78 1.77
CA THR A 37 -1.29 -14.87 0.37
C THR A 37 -2.46 -13.94 0.08
N GLU A 38 -3.18 -13.53 1.11
CA GLU A 38 -4.38 -12.70 1.01
C GLU A 38 -4.34 -11.64 2.12
N SER A 39 -4.85 -10.43 1.82
CA SER A 39 -5.13 -9.46 2.87
C SER A 39 -6.55 -9.70 3.39
N ILE A 40 -6.66 -10.13 4.65
CA ILE A 40 -7.94 -10.31 5.35
C ILE A 40 -8.68 -8.96 5.48
N MET A 41 -7.92 -7.88 5.67
CA MET A 41 -8.46 -6.52 5.85
C MET A 41 -8.96 -5.90 4.55
N GLU A 42 -8.27 -6.10 3.44
CA GLU A 42 -8.67 -5.54 2.14
C GLU A 42 -9.52 -6.49 1.29
N LYS A 43 -9.76 -7.74 1.74
CA LYS A 43 -10.48 -8.79 1.02
C LYS A 43 -9.99 -8.97 -0.43
N ARG A 44 -8.68 -8.83 -0.65
CA ARG A 44 -8.05 -9.02 -1.97
C ARG A 44 -6.90 -10.01 -1.90
N LYS A 45 -6.75 -10.78 -2.99
CA LYS A 45 -5.52 -11.55 -3.21
C LYS A 45 -4.35 -10.59 -3.42
N LEU A 46 -3.24 -10.90 -2.77
CA LEU A 46 -2.02 -10.12 -2.90
C LEU A 46 -1.38 -10.41 -4.26
N THR A 47 -0.83 -9.38 -4.88
CA THR A 47 -0.27 -9.49 -6.22
C THR A 47 0.82 -10.55 -6.27
N GLU A 48 0.82 -11.42 -7.27
CA GLU A 48 1.88 -12.41 -7.44
C GLU A 48 3.15 -11.74 -7.97
N LEU A 49 4.30 -12.41 -7.80
CA LEU A 49 5.56 -11.90 -8.31
C LEU A 49 5.48 -11.84 -9.85
N PRO A 50 5.75 -10.68 -10.48
CA PRO A 50 5.64 -10.56 -11.93
C PRO A 50 6.65 -11.46 -12.64
N VAL A 51 6.24 -12.06 -13.74
CA VAL A 51 7.12 -12.86 -14.60
C VAL A 51 8.08 -11.92 -15.32
N PHE A 52 9.37 -12.20 -15.22
CA PHE A 52 10.38 -11.45 -15.94
C PHE A 52 10.34 -11.77 -17.44
N THR A 53 10.08 -10.75 -18.27
CA THR A 53 10.23 -10.82 -19.73
C THR A 53 10.89 -9.55 -20.24
N VAL A 54 11.65 -9.66 -21.33
CA VAL A 54 12.38 -8.52 -21.93
C VAL A 54 11.39 -7.48 -22.47
N GLU A 55 10.26 -7.93 -22.99
CA GLU A 55 9.17 -7.07 -23.46
C GLU A 55 8.53 -6.31 -22.29
N ALA A 56 8.17 -6.98 -21.19
CA ALA A 56 7.60 -6.33 -20.01
C ALA A 56 8.58 -5.36 -19.34
N LEU A 57 9.89 -5.59 -19.46
CA LEU A 57 10.90 -4.65 -19.01
C LEU A 57 10.95 -3.41 -19.93
N ALA A 58 10.87 -3.60 -21.24
CA ALA A 58 10.87 -2.51 -22.21
C ALA A 58 9.59 -1.65 -22.15
N THR A 59 8.44 -2.25 -21.87
CA THR A 59 7.16 -1.53 -21.67
C THR A 59 7.02 -0.93 -20.27
N GLY A 60 7.89 -1.31 -19.32
CA GLY A 60 7.84 -0.88 -17.92
C GLY A 60 6.83 -1.63 -17.06
N GLU A 61 6.03 -2.54 -17.64
CA GLU A 61 5.05 -3.36 -16.93
C GLU A 61 5.69 -4.20 -15.83
N TYR A 62 6.89 -4.72 -16.08
CA TYR A 62 7.63 -5.49 -15.08
C TYR A 62 7.96 -4.65 -13.83
N THR A 63 8.42 -3.41 -14.03
CA THR A 63 8.75 -2.50 -12.91
C THR A 63 7.51 -2.09 -12.12
N LYS A 64 6.39 -1.86 -12.81
CA LYS A 64 5.10 -1.56 -12.17
C LYS A 64 4.56 -2.76 -11.38
N GLY A 65 4.72 -3.96 -11.93
CA GLY A 65 4.40 -5.21 -11.24
C GLY A 65 5.23 -5.40 -9.98
N ILE A 66 6.55 -5.14 -10.04
CA ILE A 66 7.44 -5.20 -8.88
C ILE A 66 7.01 -4.20 -7.82
N ASP A 67 6.72 -2.95 -8.20
CA ASP A 67 6.31 -1.91 -7.27
C ASP A 67 5.03 -2.30 -6.52
N THR A 68 4.02 -2.78 -7.26
CA THR A 68 2.75 -3.26 -6.68
C THR A 68 2.97 -4.46 -5.76
N TRP A 69 3.82 -5.39 -6.20
CA TRP A 69 4.19 -6.58 -5.43
C TRP A 69 4.94 -6.23 -4.14
N PHE A 70 5.86 -5.27 -4.21
CA PHE A 70 6.62 -4.79 -3.07
C PHE A 70 5.74 -4.04 -2.07
N ALA A 71 4.85 -3.18 -2.54
CA ALA A 71 3.85 -2.51 -1.71
C ALA A 71 2.99 -3.51 -0.94
N ASP A 72 2.70 -4.67 -1.55
CA ASP A 72 1.96 -5.76 -0.92
C ASP A 72 2.77 -6.54 0.13
N THR A 73 4.09 -6.38 0.20
CA THR A 73 4.99 -7.16 1.09
C THR A 73 5.53 -6.32 2.26
N PHE A 74 5.11 -5.05 2.38
CA PHE A 74 5.57 -4.19 3.46
C PHE A 74 5.10 -4.70 4.83
N PRO A 75 6.00 -4.89 5.81
CA PRO A 75 5.62 -5.35 7.13
C PRO A 75 4.69 -4.35 7.81
N LEU A 76 3.74 -4.87 8.57
CA LEU A 76 2.71 -4.09 9.27
C LEU A 76 1.76 -3.31 8.33
N ARG A 77 1.69 -3.67 7.04
CA ARG A 77 0.76 -3.04 6.09
C ARG A 77 -0.66 -2.92 6.63
N ASP A 78 -1.21 -4.00 7.17
CA ASP A 78 -2.58 -4.00 7.71
C ASP A 78 -2.74 -3.01 8.88
N MET A 79 -1.69 -2.78 9.67
CA MET A 79 -1.69 -1.76 10.72
C MET A 79 -1.67 -0.35 10.13
N PHE A 80 -0.86 -0.09 9.09
CA PHE A 80 -0.86 1.20 8.41
C PHE A 80 -2.19 1.48 7.70
N PHE A 81 -2.81 0.46 7.11
CA PHE A 81 -4.14 0.55 6.53
C PHE A 81 -5.19 0.92 7.57
N GLN A 82 -5.19 0.25 8.72
CA GLN A 82 -6.08 0.57 9.85
C GLN A 82 -5.84 1.99 10.40
N LEU A 83 -4.58 2.39 10.57
CA LEU A 83 -4.24 3.75 11.00
C LEU A 83 -4.73 4.79 9.99
N ASN A 84 -4.55 4.53 8.70
CA ASN A 84 -5.07 5.40 7.66
C ASN A 84 -6.61 5.51 7.74
N ASN A 85 -7.32 4.38 7.86
CA ASN A 85 -8.78 4.40 8.00
C ASN A 85 -9.22 5.12 9.27
N TRP A 86 -8.50 4.94 10.37
CA TRP A 86 -8.73 5.68 11.61
C TRP A 86 -8.55 7.19 11.42
N VAL A 87 -7.49 7.65 10.75
CA VAL A 87 -7.31 9.07 10.42
C VAL A 87 -8.43 9.57 9.52
N GLN A 88 -8.80 8.79 8.51
CA GLN A 88 -9.87 9.16 7.59
C GLN A 88 -11.26 9.20 8.26
N SER A 89 -11.47 8.49 9.37
CA SER A 89 -12.71 8.54 10.15
C SER A 89 -12.99 9.95 10.72
N PHE A 90 -11.95 10.78 10.89
CA PHE A 90 -12.09 12.16 11.33
C PHE A 90 -12.48 13.14 10.21
N TYR A 91 -12.46 12.71 8.94
CA TYR A 91 -12.80 13.58 7.79
C TYR A 91 -14.31 13.71 7.53
N GLY A 92 -15.16 13.10 8.36
CA GLY A 92 -16.61 13.25 8.30
C GLY A 92 -17.36 11.92 8.32
N ILE A 93 -18.68 11.97 8.17
CA ILE A 93 -19.54 10.78 8.17
C ILE A 93 -19.33 10.02 6.85
N LYS A 94 -18.68 8.86 6.94
CA LYS A 94 -18.57 7.91 5.82
C LYS A 94 -19.74 6.94 5.88
N THR A 95 -20.69 7.05 4.96
CA THR A 95 -21.91 6.22 4.93
C THR A 95 -21.68 4.84 4.29
N VAL A 96 -20.74 4.70 3.34
CA VAL A 96 -20.38 3.43 2.71
C VAL A 96 -18.88 3.43 2.36
N GLU A 97 -18.14 2.45 2.86
CA GLU A 97 -16.74 2.22 2.50
C GLU A 97 -16.65 0.86 1.78
N ILE A 98 -16.58 0.90 0.44
CA ILE A 98 -16.46 -0.32 -0.36
C ILE A 98 -14.97 -0.68 -0.43
N VAL A 99 -14.59 -1.70 0.32
CA VAL A 99 -13.24 -2.27 0.29
C VAL A 99 -13.27 -3.50 -0.61
N GLY A 100 -12.92 -3.33 -1.89
CA GLY A 100 -12.90 -4.38 -2.89
C GLY A 100 -13.15 -3.88 -4.32
N ASN A 101 -13.18 -4.81 -5.29
CA ASN A 101 -13.63 -4.48 -6.64
C ASN A 101 -15.10 -4.09 -6.59
N VAL A 102 -15.40 -2.83 -6.92
CA VAL A 102 -16.76 -2.37 -7.15
C VAL A 102 -17.22 -3.04 -8.45
N GLN A 103 -18.04 -4.08 -8.34
CA GLN A 103 -18.71 -4.60 -9.52
C GLN A 103 -19.66 -3.52 -10.02
N GLN A 104 -19.53 -3.20 -11.31
CA GLN A 104 -20.47 -2.31 -11.98
C GLN A 104 -21.85 -2.96 -11.88
N GLY A 105 -22.80 -2.27 -11.24
CA GLY A 105 -24.15 -2.77 -11.10
C GLY A 105 -24.75 -3.05 -12.47
N ASP A 106 -25.56 -4.11 -12.57
CA ASP A 106 -26.23 -4.50 -13.80
C ASP A 106 -26.96 -3.30 -14.43
N GLU A 107 -26.90 -3.21 -15.76
CA GLU A 107 -27.62 -2.19 -16.50
C GLU A 107 -29.13 -2.29 -16.19
N ILE A 108 -29.76 -1.15 -15.90
CA ILE A 108 -31.21 -1.09 -15.68
C ILE A 108 -31.88 -1.47 -17.02
N PRO A 109 -32.76 -2.48 -17.06
CA PRO A 109 -33.44 -2.86 -18.29
C PRO A 109 -34.23 -1.68 -18.86
N ASP A 110 -34.05 -1.39 -20.16
CA ASP A 110 -34.82 -0.37 -20.88
C ASP A 110 -36.31 -0.73 -21.02
N ALA A 111 -36.63 -2.01 -20.79
CA ALA A 111 -37.99 -2.54 -20.85
C ALA A 111 -38.51 -2.90 -19.45
N PRO A 112 -39.80 -2.65 -19.17
CA PRO A 112 -40.42 -3.12 -17.94
C PRO A 112 -40.32 -4.64 -17.84
N TYR A 113 -40.07 -5.15 -16.64
CA TYR A 113 -40.04 -6.58 -16.34
C TYR A 113 -41.39 -7.20 -16.73
N THR A 114 -41.43 -8.00 -17.80
CA THR A 114 -42.65 -8.64 -18.30
C THR A 114 -42.98 -9.97 -17.65
N GLY A 115 -42.13 -10.46 -16.73
CA GLY A 115 -42.47 -11.55 -15.81
C GLY A 115 -42.81 -12.90 -16.45
N GLU A 116 -42.28 -13.19 -17.63
CA GLU A 116 -42.36 -14.53 -18.23
C GLU A 116 -41.25 -15.45 -17.72
#